data_AF-A0A3A8JUC7-F1
#
_entry.id   AF-A0A3A8JUC7-F1
#
_cell.length_a   1.000
_cell.length_b   1.000
_cell.length_c   1.000
_cell.angle_alpha   90.00
_cell.angle_beta   90.00
_cell.angle_gamma   90.00
#
_symmetry.space_group_name_H-M   'P 1'
#
loop_
_entity.id
_entity.type
_entity.pdbx_description
1 polymer ?
#
loop_
_entity_poly.entity_id
_entity_poly.type
_entity_poly.pdbx_seq_one_letter_code
_entity_poly.pdbx_strand_id
1 'polypeptide(L)' 'MHGQVGLTRRELERELAWMLRTIPEDPRELVKLFTQTMVSLIDKNNDAIARSLALREASGDLRGNG' A
#
# COMPACT_ATOMS: atom_id res chain seq x y z
N MET A 1 0.13 -19.82 8.88
CA MET A 1 0.74 -18.75 8.06
C MET A 1 -0.05 -17.49 8.33
N HIS A 2 0.53 -16.48 8.98
CA HIS A 2 -0.11 -15.15 9.01
C HIS A 2 -0.13 -14.66 7.57
N GLY A 3 -1.25 -14.85 6.89
CA GLY A 3 -1.38 -14.45 5.51
C GLY A 3 -1.04 -12.97 5.46
N GLN A 4 -0.09 -12.62 4.62
CA GLN A 4 0.26 -11.22 4.42
C GLN A 4 -0.98 -10.48 3.88
N VAL A 5 -1.19 -9.26 4.37
CA VAL A 5 -2.25 -8.34 3.94
C VAL A 5 -1.61 -6.99 3.75
N GLY A 6 -1.91 -6.33 2.64
CA GLY A 6 -1.27 -5.07 2.26
C GLY A 6 0.10 -5.24 1.61
N LEU A 7 0.77 -4.12 1.39
CA LEU A 7 2.11 -4.07 0.82
C LEU A 7 3.15 -4.61 1.81
N THR A 8 4.16 -5.31 1.28
CA THR A 8 5.37 -5.63 2.05
C THR A 8 6.11 -4.35 2.43
N ARG A 9 6.96 -4.45 3.45
CA ARG A 9 7.94 -3.40 3.78
C ARG A 9 8.76 -2.96 2.56
N ARG A 10 9.26 -3.90 1.74
CA ARG A 10 10.09 -3.58 0.56
C ARG A 10 9.30 -2.83 -0.51
N GLU A 11 8.01 -3.16 -0.68
CA GLU A 11 7.13 -2.43 -1.59
C GLU A 11 6.86 -1.02 -1.08
N LEU A 12 6.55 -0.85 0.21
CA LEU A 12 6.40 0.47 0.82
C LEU A 12 7.65 1.34 0.65
N GLU A 13 8.84 0.78 0.92
CA GLU A 13 10.13 1.47 0.74
C GLU A 13 10.33 1.88 -0.74
N ARG A 14 9.98 1.01 -1.70
CA ARG A 14 10.07 1.32 -3.13
C ARG A 14 9.11 2.43 -3.55
N GLU A 15 7.84 2.35 -3.13
CA GLU A 15 6.84 3.37 -3.45
C GLU A 15 7.22 4.72 -2.84
N LEU A 16 7.71 4.73 -1.59
CA LEU A 16 8.19 5.93 -0.91
C LEU A 16 9.39 6.54 -1.66
N ALA A 17 10.39 5.74 -2.03
CA ALA A 17 11.55 6.22 -2.78
C ALA A 17 11.15 6.81 -4.15
N TRP A 18 10.16 6.21 -4.81
CA TRP A 18 9.65 6.72 -6.08
C TRP A 18 8.92 8.06 -5.90
N MET A 19 8.10 8.21 -4.86
CA MET A 19 7.36 9.45 -4.59
C MET A 19 8.28 10.59 -4.14
N LEU A 20 9.36 10.27 -3.42
CA LEU A 20 10.36 11.24 -2.96
C LEU A 20 11.50 11.47 -3.95
N ARG A 21 11.41 10.95 -5.18
CA ARG A 21 12.47 11.09 -6.19
C ARG A 21 12.74 12.54 -6.60
N THR A 22 11.78 13.43 -6.36
CA THR A 22 11.89 14.85 -6.68
C THR A 22 11.62 15.63 -5.41
N ILE A 23 12.68 16.19 -4.84
CA ILE A 23 12.60 17.04 -3.65
C ILE A 23 12.36 18.48 -4.14
N PRO A 24 11.31 19.17 -3.64
CA PRO A 24 11.06 20.57 -3.99
C PRO A 24 12.19 21.47 -3.48
N GLU A 25 12.53 22.51 -4.25
CA GLU A 25 13.49 23.53 -3.81
C GLU A 25 12.92 24.43 -2.70
N ASP A 26 11.60 24.66 -2.70
CA ASP A 26 10.90 25.39 -1.64
C ASP A 26 10.61 24.47 -0.45
N PRO A 27 11.16 24.75 0.75
CA PRO A 27 10.87 23.98 1.96
C PRO A 27 9.39 23.92 2.35
N ARG A 28 8.57 24.88 1.91
CA ARG A 28 7.12 24.89 2.19
C ARG A 28 6.38 23.81 1.40
N GLU A 29 6.84 23.53 0.19
CA GLU A 29 6.29 22.46 -0.64
C GLU A 29 6.73 21.07 -0.16
N LEU A 30 7.79 20.97 0.66
CA LEU A 30 8.23 19.71 1.25
C LEU A 30 7.16 19.10 2.17
N VAL A 31 6.54 19.93 3.02
CA VAL A 31 5.48 19.46 3.92
C VAL A 31 4.30 18.93 3.11
N LYS A 32 3.91 19.64 2.06
CA LYS A 32 2.83 19.24 1.15
C LYS A 32 3.17 17.94 0.41
N LEU A 33 4.40 17.79 -0.09
CA LEU A 33 4.88 16.55 -0.70
C LEU A 33 4.81 15.38 0.28
N PHE A 34 5.26 15.58 1.52
CA PHE A 34 5.19 14.54 2.56
C PHE A 34 3.76 14.13 2.87
N THR A 35 2.85 15.08 3.05
CA THR A 35 1.43 14.79 3.30
C THR A 35 0.82 14.01 2.14
N GLN A 36 1.05 14.44 0.90
CA GLN A 36 0.55 13.76 -0.30
C GLN A 36 1.12 12.35 -0.44
N THR A 37 2.42 12.19 -0.17
CA THR A 37 3.12 10.90 -0.21
C THR A 37 2.53 9.93 0.81
N MET A 38 2.32 10.38 2.06
CA MET A 38 1.74 9.55 3.12
C MET A 38 0.32 9.11 2.79
N VAL A 39 -0.55 10.02 2.34
CA VAL A 39 -1.93 9.67 1.94
C VAL A 39 -1.90 8.67 0.78
N SER A 40 -1.07 8.92 -0.24
CA SER A 40 -0.96 8.02 -1.40
C SER A 40 -0.45 6.62 -1.03
N LEU A 41 0.48 6.51 -0.07
CA LEU A 41 0.96 5.22 0.43
C LEU A 41 -0.11 4.46 1.21
N ILE A 42 -0.90 5.16 2.02
CA ILE A 42 -2.03 4.58 2.74
C ILE A 42 -3.07 4.05 1.75
N ASP A 43 -3.43 4.82 0.74
CA ASP A 43 -4.39 4.41 -0.29
C ASP A 43 -3.91 3.15 -1.03
N LYS A 44 -2.65 3.15 -1.50
CA LYS A 44 -2.05 1.97 -2.15
C LYS A 44 -2.04 0.73 -1.25
N ASN A 45 -1.79 0.92 0.03
CA ASN A 45 -1.79 -0.18 1.00
C ASN A 45 -3.21 -0.70 1.26
N ASN A 46 -4.19 0.19 1.39
CA ASN A 46 -5.60 -0.17 1.55
C ASN A 46 -6.09 -0.99 0.35
N ASP A 47 -5.75 -0.58 -0.87
CA ASP A 47 -6.07 -1.35 -2.08
C ASP A 47 -5.43 -2.75 -2.06
N ALA A 48 -4.18 -2.86 -1.59
CA ALA A 48 -3.49 -4.14 -1.47
C ALA A 48 -4.12 -5.05 -0.40
N ILE A 49 -4.58 -4.47 0.71
CA ILE A 49 -5.35 -5.18 1.74
C ILE A 49 -6.67 -5.68 1.15
N ALA A 50 -7.45 -4.81 0.49
CA ALA A 50 -8.74 -5.15 -0.11
C ALA A 50 -8.62 -6.31 -1.11
N ARG A 51 -7.62 -6.27 -2.00
CA ARG A 51 -7.32 -7.38 -2.92
C ARG A 51 -6.98 -8.67 -2.17
N SER A 52 -6.17 -8.59 -1.13
CA SER A 52 -5.76 -9.76 -0.34
C SER A 52 -6.93 -10.38 0.42
N LEU A 53 -7.87 -9.57 0.91
CA LEU A 53 -9.09 -10.04 1.56
C LEU A 53 -10.03 -10.71 0.55
N ALA A 54 -10.29 -10.07 -0.60
CA ALA A 54 -11.12 -10.64 -1.66
C ALA A 54 -10.59 -11.99 -2.17
N LEU A 55 -9.26 -12.13 -2.33
CA LEU A 55 -8.63 -13.39 -2.71
C LEU A 55 -8.84 -14.50 -1.67
N ARG A 56 -8.83 -14.15 -0.38
CA ARG A 56 -9.07 -15.12 0.70
C ARG A 56 -10.52 -15.57 0.74
N GLU A 57 -11.46 -14.65 0.56
CA GLU A 57 -12.89 -14.97 0.48
C GLU A 57 -13.14 -15.93 -0.69
N ALA A 58 -12.65 -15.61 -1.88
CA ALA A 58 -12.74 -16.48 -3.05
C ALA A 58 -12.09 -17.87 -2.85
N SER A 59 -11.01 -17.95 -2.07
CA SER A 59 -10.33 -19.21 -1.77
C SER A 59 -11.00 -20.02 -0.64
N GLY A 60 -11.80 -19.37 0.21
CA GLY A 60 -12.53 -19.97 1.33
C GLY A 60 -13.79 -20.71 0.90
N ASP A 61 -14.50 -20.21 -0.12
CA ASP A 61 -15.75 -20.81 -0.62
C ASP A 61 -15.57 -22.15 -1.35
N LEU A 62 -14.36 -22.46 -1.83
CA LEU A 62 -14.08 -23.72 -2.54
C LEU A 62 -13.96 -24.95 -1.62
N ARG A 63 -13.99 -24.77 -0.29
CA ARG A 63 -13.84 -25.86 0.70
C ARG A 63 -15.14 -26.30 1.37
N GLY A 64 -16.29 -25.71 0.99
CA GLY A 64 -17.57 -25.89 1.67
C GLY A 64 -18.59 -26.78 0.96
N ASN A 65 -18.20 -27.66 0.03
CA ASN A 65 -19.14 -28.61 -0.57
C ASN A 65 -18.44 -29.93 -0.96
N GLY A 66 -18.49 -30.90 -0.05
CA GLY A 66 -18.02 -32.27 -0.24
C GLY A 66 -18.57 -33.16 0.86
#